data_AF-A0A095AH92-F1
#
_entry.id   AF-A0A095AH92-F1
#
_cell.length_a   1.000
_cell.length_b   1.000
_cell.length_c   1.000
_cell.angle_alpha   90.00
_cell.angle_beta   90.00
_cell.angle_gamma   90.00
#
_symmetry.space_group_name_H-M   'P 1'
#
loop_
_entity.id
_entity.type
_entity.pdbx_description
1 polymer ?
#
loop_
_entity_poly.entity_id
_entity_poly.type
_entity_poly.pdbx_seq_one_letter_code
_entity_poly.pdbx_strand_id
1 'polypeptide(L)'
;YIGGENVTEARFFNLIEDLGLYENVKSATRWINSQTPSRLDCVFTNEEFLVDNLSILAPLGKGDHAVIAFSFVSKTELRYHTNNLRWNFRWLDVSALQDYLQLVD
;
A
#
# COMPACT_ATOMS: atom_id res chain seq x y z
N TYR A 1 35.60 3.21 12.50
CA TYR A 1 34.59 4.29 12.52
C TYR A 1 35.19 5.46 11.73
N ILE A 2 34.96 5.50 10.42
CA ILE A 2 35.45 6.59 9.56
C ILE A 2 34.30 7.58 9.46
N GLY A 3 34.44 8.70 10.16
CA GLY A 3 33.54 9.84 10.02
C GLY A 3 33.77 10.52 8.67
N GLY A 4 32.69 10.89 7.99
CA GLY A 4 32.75 11.73 6.80
C GLY A 4 31.54 11.60 5.89
N GLU A 5 30.96 10.40 5.75
CA GLU A 5 29.85 10.18 4.82
C GLU A 5 28.51 10.19 5.58
N ASN A 6 27.84 11.33 5.43
CA ASN A 6 26.42 11.62 5.62
C ASN A 6 25.78 11.15 6.93
N VAL A 7 25.96 11.94 7.98
CA VAL A 7 25.20 11.87 9.25
C VAL A 7 23.70 11.67 8.99
N THR A 8 23.13 12.30 7.97
CA THR A 8 21.72 12.16 7.61
C THR A 8 21.37 10.79 7.05
N GLU A 9 22.18 10.22 6.15
CA GLU A 9 21.93 8.89 5.58
C GLU A 9 22.08 7.81 6.65
N ALA A 10 23.13 7.89 7.46
CA ALA A 10 23.31 6.99 8.60
C ALA A 10 22.12 7.09 9.58
N ARG A 11 21.64 8.30 9.88
CA ARG A 11 20.44 8.48 10.72
C ARG A 11 19.17 7.92 10.08
N PHE A 12 19.05 7.99 8.76
CA PHE A 12 17.92 7.42 8.04
C PHE A 12 17.91 5.89 8.16
N PHE A 13 19.03 5.22 7.91
CA PHE A 13 19.14 3.76 8.07
C PHE A 13 18.94 3.32 9.52
N ASN A 14 19.55 4.02 10.48
CA ASN A 14 19.35 3.74 11.90
C ASN A 14 17.86 3.88 12.28
N LEU A 15 17.16 4.90 11.78
CA LEU A 15 15.74 5.09 12.08
C LEU A 15 14.88 3.95 11.53
N ILE A 16 15.18 3.44 10.33
CA ILE A 16 14.48 2.29 9.74
C ILE A 16 14.66 1.05 10.63
N GLU A 17 15.88 0.81 11.10
CA GLU A 17 16.21 -0.30 12.00
C GLU A 17 15.55 -0.14 13.38
N ASP A 18 15.65 1.05 13.99
CA ASP A 18 15.06 1.37 15.29
C ASP A 18 13.53 1.19 15.30
N LEU A 19 12.87 1.49 14.18
CA LEU A 19 11.42 1.33 14.01
C LEU A 19 11.02 -0.10 13.57
N GLY A 20 11.98 -0.98 13.28
CA GLY A 20 11.71 -2.33 12.78
C GLY A 20 10.97 -2.34 11.45
N LEU A 21 11.23 -1.36 10.58
CA LEU A 21 10.55 -1.25 9.29
C LEU A 21 11.20 -2.16 8.24
N TYR A 22 10.37 -2.87 7.50
CA TYR A 22 10.76 -3.68 6.35
C TYR A 22 10.74 -2.84 5.07
N GLU A 23 11.88 -2.77 4.38
CA GLU A 23 12.00 -2.11 3.07
C GLU A 23 11.62 -3.08 1.93
N ASN A 24 10.53 -2.79 1.21
CA ASN A 24 9.99 -3.68 0.17
C ASN A 24 10.64 -3.51 -1.20
N VAL A 25 11.13 -2.30 -1.52
CA VAL A 25 11.73 -2.02 -2.84
C VAL A 25 13.20 -2.43 -2.83
N LYS A 26 13.62 -3.39 -3.65
CA LYS A 26 15.02 -3.84 -3.77
C LYS A 26 15.71 -3.50 -5.09
N SER A 27 14.95 -3.01 -6.07
CA SER A 27 15.43 -2.69 -7.41
C SER A 27 15.66 -1.18 -7.58
N ALA A 28 16.37 -0.80 -8.65
CA ALA A 28 16.48 0.60 -9.03
C ALA A 28 15.10 1.18 -9.34
N THR A 29 14.89 2.43 -8.93
CA THR A 29 13.63 3.18 -9.13
C THR A 29 13.86 4.46 -9.93
N ARG A 30 15.09 4.72 -10.35
CA ARG A 30 15.44 5.87 -11.18
C ARG A 30 16.36 5.48 -12.32
N TRP A 31 16.00 5.89 -13.53
CA TRP A 31 16.76 5.73 -14.77
C TRP A 31 16.90 7.07 -15.48
N ILE A 32 18.13 7.58 -15.53
CA ILE A 32 18.50 8.70 -16.41
C ILE A 32 19.33 8.15 -17.56
N ASN A 33 19.11 8.71 -18.75
CA ASN A 33 19.93 8.42 -19.92
C ASN A 33 21.42 8.53 -19.59
N SER A 34 22.15 7.45 -19.86
CA SER A 34 23.61 7.37 -19.68
C SER A 34 24.09 7.49 -18.23
N GLN A 35 23.21 7.35 -17.23
CA GLN A 35 23.59 7.22 -15.82
C GLN A 35 23.33 5.81 -15.30
N THR A 36 24.09 5.42 -14.27
CA THR A 36 23.84 4.17 -13.56
C THR A 36 22.48 4.24 -12.85
N PRO A 37 21.60 3.24 -13.02
CA PRO A 37 20.33 3.19 -12.30
C PRO A 37 20.53 3.26 -10.79
N SER A 38 19.64 3.97 -10.10
CA SER A 38 19.71 4.15 -8.64
C SER A 38 18.38 3.84 -7.97
N ARG A 39 18.42 3.44 -6.70
CA ARG A 39 17.24 3.20 -5.85
C ARG A 39 17.10 4.38 -4.91
N LEU A 40 16.19 5.30 -5.22
CA LEU A 40 15.95 6.51 -4.43
C LEU A 40 14.56 6.53 -3.79
N ASP A 41 13.63 5.75 -4.35
CA ASP A 41 12.28 5.57 -3.81
C ASP A 41 12.19 4.27 -2.99
N CYS A 42 11.61 4.35 -1.80
CA CYS A 42 11.44 3.24 -0.86
C CYS A 42 9.96 3.05 -0.49
N VAL A 43 9.57 1.81 -0.19
CA VAL A 43 8.27 1.47 0.42
C VAL A 43 8.53 0.71 1.70
N PHE A 44 8.16 1.28 2.84
CA PHE A 44 8.35 0.68 4.16
C PHE A 44 7.04 0.16 4.73
N THR A 45 7.08 -1.04 5.31
CA THR A 45 5.98 -1.64 6.07
C THR A 45 6.50 -2.18 7.40
N ASN A 46 5.63 -2.37 8.39
CA ASN A 46 6.00 -3.03 9.65
C ASN A 46 6.15 -4.55 9.50
N GLU A 47 5.52 -5.15 8.49
CA GLU A 47 5.58 -6.58 8.19
C GLU A 47 5.85 -6.78 6.69
N GLU A 48 6.67 -7.79 6.36
CA GLU A 48 7.11 -8.09 4.99
C GLU A 48 5.96 -8.49 4.05
N PHE A 49 4.97 -9.22 4.56
CA PHE A 49 3.88 -9.79 3.74
C PHE A 49 2.74 -8.79 3.44
N LEU A 50 2.85 -7.54 3.86
CA LEU A 50 1.82 -6.52 3.61
C LEU A 50 1.89 -5.95 2.19
N VAL A 51 2.98 -6.21 1.46
CA VAL A 51 3.17 -5.81 0.07
C VAL A 51 3.29 -7.06 -0.77
N ASP A 52 2.37 -7.23 -1.70
CA ASP A 52 2.36 -8.34 -2.66
C ASP A 52 2.38 -7.80 -4.10
N ASN A 53 2.79 -8.63 -5.06
CA ASN A 53 2.87 -8.27 -6.49
C ASN A 53 3.62 -6.96 -6.77
N LEU A 54 4.71 -6.69 -6.04
CA LEU A 54 5.52 -5.50 -6.24
C LEU A 54 6.20 -5.54 -7.62
N SER A 55 6.02 -4.47 -8.38
CA SER A 55 6.60 -4.30 -9.71
C SER A 55 7.12 -2.88 -9.88
N ILE A 56 8.24 -2.76 -10.58
CA ILE A 56 8.82 -1.48 -10.96
C ILE A 56 8.56 -1.30 -12.45
N LEU A 57 7.69 -0.34 -12.78
CA LEU A 57 7.24 -0.06 -14.14
C LEU A 57 7.99 1.15 -14.71
N ALA A 58 7.91 1.30 -16.04
CA ALA A 58 8.51 2.43 -16.73
C ALA A 58 8.00 3.78 -16.17
N PRO A 59 8.84 4.83 -16.20
CA PRO A 59 8.42 6.17 -15.82
C PRO A 59 7.18 6.66 -16.57
N LEU A 60 6.36 7.47 -15.89
CA LEU A 60 5.25 8.16 -16.56
C LEU A 60 5.79 9.36 -17.34
N GLY A 61 5.58 9.34 -18.66
CA GLY A 61 5.94 10.45 -19.54
C GLY A 61 7.46 10.62 -19.67
N LYS A 62 7.96 11.80 -19.30
CA LYS A 62 9.39 12.18 -19.44
C LYS A 62 10.15 12.16 -18.10
N GLY A 63 9.54 11.64 -17.03
CA GLY A 63 10.22 11.50 -15.75
C GLY A 63 11.34 10.46 -15.81
N ASP A 64 12.30 10.57 -14.91
CA ASP A 64 13.39 9.62 -14.67
C ASP A 64 13.08 8.63 -13.54
N HIS A 65 12.01 8.86 -12.77
CA HIS A 65 11.53 7.97 -11.72
C HIS A 65 10.53 6.94 -12.24
N ALA A 66 10.74 5.70 -11.82
CA ALA A 66 9.87 4.56 -12.07
C ALA A 66 8.52 4.71 -11.38
N VAL A 67 7.53 3.96 -11.87
CA VAL A 67 6.31 3.73 -11.10
C VAL A 67 6.51 2.47 -10.26
N ILE A 68 6.31 2.59 -8.95
CA ILE A 68 6.22 1.43 -8.05
C ILE A 68 4.75 1.03 -7.94
N ALA A 69 4.40 -0.16 -8.41
CA ALA A 69 3.05 -0.71 -8.31
C ALA A 69 3.05 -1.98 -7.46
N PHE A 70 2.12 -2.10 -6.52
CA PHE A 70 1.98 -3.26 -5.64
C PHE A 70 0.55 -3.39 -5.13
N SER A 71 0.21 -4.59 -4.64
CA SER A 71 -1.01 -4.88 -3.90
C SER A 71 -0.73 -4.75 -2.40
N PHE A 72 -1.50 -3.94 -1.70
CA PHE A 72 -1.43 -3.87 -0.24
C PHE A 72 -2.35 -4.92 0.40
N VAL A 73 -1.77 -5.84 1.15
CA VAL A 73 -2.52 -6.91 1.83
C VAL A 73 -3.03 -6.38 3.17
N SER A 74 -4.35 -6.30 3.30
CA SER A 74 -5.00 -5.83 4.52
C SER A 74 -5.91 -6.91 5.10
N LYS A 75 -5.80 -7.16 6.42
CA LYS A 75 -6.67 -8.09 7.16
C LYS A 75 -7.96 -7.42 7.67
N THR A 76 -8.27 -6.22 7.20
CA THR A 76 -9.41 -5.48 7.74
C THR A 76 -10.71 -6.14 7.29
N GLU A 77 -11.55 -6.53 8.25
CA GLU A 77 -12.96 -6.78 7.96
C GLU A 77 -13.55 -5.48 7.40
N LEU A 78 -14.13 -5.54 6.20
CA LEU A 78 -14.89 -4.43 5.65
C LEU A 78 -16.10 -4.19 6.56
N ARG A 79 -15.93 -3.33 7.56
CA ARG A 79 -17.04 -2.73 8.30
C ARG A 79 -17.67 -1.71 7.39
N TYR A 80 -18.56 -2.17 6.51
CA TYR A 80 -19.57 -1.27 5.99
C TYR A 80 -20.27 -0.66 7.20
N HIS A 81 -20.41 0.68 7.22
CA HIS A 81 -21.38 1.26 8.12
C HIS A 81 -22.68 0.50 7.87
N THR A 82 -23.19 -0.18 8.88
CA THR A 82 -24.61 -0.50 8.92
C THR A 82 -25.29 0.87 8.96
N ASN A 83 -25.47 1.49 7.80
CA ASN A 83 -26.58 2.41 7.63
C ASN A 83 -27.74 1.64 8.24
N ASN A 84 -28.32 2.15 9.31
CA ASN A 84 -29.59 1.63 9.80
C ASN A 84 -30.49 1.56 8.57
N LEU A 85 -30.60 0.38 7.97
CA LEU A 85 -31.39 0.13 6.78
C LEU A 85 -32.81 0.30 7.29
N ARG A 86 -33.28 1.54 7.26
CA ARG A 86 -34.65 1.85 7.60
C ARG A 86 -35.45 1.36 6.40
N TRP A 87 -35.80 0.09 6.45
CA TRP A 87 -36.57 -0.60 5.42
C TRP A 87 -37.88 0.16 5.20
N ASN A 88 -37.98 0.87 4.08
CA ASN A 88 -39.15 1.63 3.71
C ASN A 88 -40.00 0.75 2.79
N PHE A 89 -40.83 -0.11 3.38
CA PHE A 89 -41.72 -1.05 2.65
C PHE A 89 -42.87 -0.37 1.88
N ARG A 90 -42.83 0.95 1.72
CA ARG A 90 -43.94 1.72 1.14
C ARG A 90 -44.32 1.26 -0.27
N TRP A 91 -43.41 0.63 -1.01
CA TRP A 91 -43.60 0.22 -2.40
C TRP A 91 -43.60 -1.30 -2.62
N LEU A 92 -43.73 -2.10 -1.55
CA LEU A 92 -43.86 -3.57 -1.62
C LEU A 92 -42.73 -4.25 -2.42
N ASP A 93 -41.47 -3.98 -2.04
CA ASP A 93 -40.32 -4.72 -2.57
C ASP A 93 -40.31 -6.14 -1.98
N VAL A 94 -40.86 -7.08 -2.75
CA VAL A 94 -41.04 -8.48 -2.35
C VAL A 94 -39.70 -9.19 -2.17
N SER A 95 -38.68 -8.81 -2.95
CA SER A 95 -37.34 -9.40 -2.84
C SER A 95 -36.68 -8.99 -1.53
N ALA A 96 -36.72 -7.70 -1.19
CA ALA A 96 -36.18 -7.22 0.09
C ALA A 96 -36.93 -7.79 1.31
N LEU A 97 -38.25 -8.06 1.19
CA LEU A 97 -39.03 -8.72 2.24
C LEU A 97 -38.61 -10.18 2.44
N GLN A 98 -38.37 -10.92 1.35
CA GLN A 98 -37.91 -12.31 1.40
C GLN A 98 -36.55 -12.43 2.07
N ASP A 99 -35.61 -11.55 1.72
CA ASP A 99 -34.28 -11.51 2.32
C ASP A 99 -34.34 -11.20 3.83
N TYR A 100 -35.24 -10.30 4.24
CA TYR A 100 -35.47 -9.99 5.65
C TYR A 100 -36.01 -11.18 6.43
N LEU A 101 -37.02 -11.88 5.90
CA LEU A 101 -37.61 -13.04 6.60
C LEU A 101 -36.59 -14.17 6.79
N GLN A 102 -35.69 -14.38 5.83
CA GLN A 102 -34.60 -15.36 5.95
C GLN A 102 -33.52 -14.99 6.96
N LEU A 103 -33.44 -13.72 7.38
CA LEU A 103 -32.45 -13.23 8.33
C LEU A 103 -32.94 -13.28 9.79
N VAL A 104 -34.24 -13.51 10.00
CA VAL A 104 -34.91 -13.47 11.31
C VAL A 104 -35.33 -14.87 11.81
N ASP A 105 -35.27 -15.90 10.96
CA ASP A 105 -35.36 -17.32 11.33
C ASP A 105 -33.97 -17.92 11.63
#